data_AF-A0A1F7RQS1-F1
#
_entry.id   AF-A0A1F7RQS1-F1
#
_cell.length_a   1.000
_cell.length_b   1.000
_cell.length_c   1.000
_cell.angle_alpha   90.00
_cell.angle_beta   90.00
_cell.angle_gamma   90.00
#
_symmetry.space_group_name_H-M   'P 1'
#
loop_
_entity.id
_entity.type
_entity.pdbx_description
1 polymer ?
#
loop_
_entity_poly.entity_id
_entity_poly.type
_entity_poly.pdbx_seq_one_letter_code
_entity_poly.pdbx_strand_id
1 'polypeptide(L)'
;MKEQIHKRLTEGQVGMILDRYSKKDLSREQVMELLGLKRRQFFEWLKKYRENRKDFTIEYSRKWSNRKIDKGIEENIKNELKIEKALIDDPAMPIRFYNYSYIQDQLRKKYKQEVSLSTIIDRAKKKGFTYQDQTRRFMTMR
;
A
#
# COMPACT_ATOMS: atom_id res chain seq x y z
N MET A 1 -19.52 9.16 9.90
CA MET A 1 -18.11 9.52 9.63
C MET A 1 -18.09 10.63 8.58
N LYS A 2 -17.38 11.74 8.79
CA LYS A 2 -17.29 12.83 7.81
C LYS A 2 -16.36 12.40 6.68
N GLU A 3 -16.84 12.38 5.44
CA GLU A 3 -16.01 11.99 4.29
C GLU A 3 -14.83 12.95 4.11
N GLN A 4 -13.73 12.42 3.58
CA GLN A 4 -12.50 13.18 3.37
C GLN A 4 -12.75 14.35 2.39
N ILE A 5 -12.14 15.51 2.65
CA ILE A 5 -12.45 16.75 1.92
C ILE A 5 -12.16 16.62 0.42
N HIS A 6 -11.08 15.93 0.04
CA HIS A 6 -10.76 15.66 -1.37
C HIS A 6 -11.79 14.77 -2.09
N LYS A 7 -12.71 14.11 -1.38
CA LYS A 7 -13.82 13.36 -1.97
C LYS A 7 -15.10 14.20 -2.10
N ARG A 8 -15.24 15.25 -1.28
CA ARG A 8 -16.44 16.09 -1.19
C ARG A 8 -16.33 17.38 -2.00
N LEU A 9 -15.14 17.95 -2.09
CA LEU A 9 -14.88 19.26 -2.68
C LEU A 9 -13.70 19.18 -3.63
N THR A 10 -13.85 19.85 -4.78
CA THR A 10 -12.76 20.07 -5.73
C THR A 10 -11.81 21.16 -5.23
N GLU A 11 -10.58 21.19 -5.75
CA GLU A 11 -9.57 22.18 -5.37
C GLU A 11 -10.05 23.61 -5.63
N GLY A 12 -10.71 23.83 -6.76
CA GLY A 12 -11.31 25.12 -7.12
C GLY A 12 -12.38 25.57 -6.13
N GLN A 13 -13.27 24.67 -5.68
CA GLN A 13 -14.31 25.01 -4.70
C GLN A 13 -13.73 25.42 -3.36
N VAL A 14 -12.69 24.73 -2.88
CA VAL A 14 -12.03 25.11 -1.63
C VAL A 14 -11.29 26.44 -1.78
N GLY A 15 -10.62 26.66 -2.90
CA GLY A 15 -9.98 27.95 -3.20
C GLY A 15 -10.98 29.10 -3.17
N MET A 16 -12.16 28.93 -3.79
CA MET A 16 -13.24 29.93 -3.74
C MET A 16 -13.73 30.22 -2.32
N ILE A 17 -13.90 29.19 -1.49
CA ILE A 17 -14.34 29.36 -0.10
C ILE A 17 -13.28 30.13 0.72
N LEU A 18 -11.99 29.81 0.54
CA LEU A 18 -10.89 30.51 1.20
C LEU A 18 -10.72 31.96 0.70
N ASP A 19 -11.00 32.23 -0.58
CA ASP A 19 -10.98 33.58 -1.14
C ASP A 19 -12.12 34.44 -0.58
N ARG A 20 -13.35 33.89 -0.49
CA ARG A 20 -14.49 34.58 0.15
C ARG A 20 -14.24 34.90 1.62
N TYR A 21 -13.59 33.99 2.35
CA TYR A 21 -13.14 34.30 3.71
C TYR A 21 -12.13 35.45 3.74
N SER A 22 -11.18 35.47 2.80
CA SER A 22 -10.15 36.51 2.71
C SER A 22 -10.75 37.88 2.36
N LYS A 23 -11.83 37.90 1.57
CA LYS A 23 -12.63 39.10 1.24
C LYS A 23 -13.59 39.54 2.35
N LYS A 24 -13.69 38.78 3.45
CA LYS A 24 -14.63 38.97 4.57
C LYS A 24 -16.11 38.78 4.20
N ASP A 25 -16.39 38.11 3.08
CA ASP A 25 -17.76 37.81 2.62
C ASP A 25 -18.42 36.68 3.44
N LEU A 26 -17.61 35.85 4.09
CA LEU A 26 -18.08 34.71 4.89
C LEU A 26 -17.47 34.74 6.29
N SER A 27 -18.26 34.35 7.28
CA SER A 27 -17.78 34.18 8.65
C SER A 27 -16.88 32.94 8.75
N ARG A 28 -15.99 32.95 9.75
CA ARG A 28 -15.11 31.81 10.05
C ARG A 28 -15.91 30.52 10.26
N GLU A 29 -17.05 30.63 10.95
CA GLU A 29 -17.90 29.48 11.30
C GLU A 29 -18.53 28.86 10.06
N GLN A 30 -19.06 29.71 9.16
CA GLN A 30 -19.61 29.27 7.88
C GLN A 30 -18.56 28.55 7.02
N VAL A 31 -17.35 29.10 6.96
CA VAL A 31 -16.26 28.51 6.17
C VAL A 31 -15.80 27.17 6.74
N MET A 32 -15.69 27.08 8.08
CA MET A 32 -15.34 25.83 8.76
C MET A 32 -16.42 24.76 8.58
N GLU A 33 -17.70 25.15 8.55
CA GLU A 33 -18.82 24.25 8.30
C GLU A 33 -18.82 23.74 6.86
N LEU A 34 -18.71 24.64 5.88
CA LEU A 34 -18.65 24.33 4.44
C LEU A 34 -17.49 23.39 4.12
N LEU A 35 -16.28 23.69 4.62
CA LEU A 35 -15.10 22.84 4.42
C LEU A 35 -15.11 21.59 5.31
N GLY A 36 -15.90 21.59 6.38
CA GLY A 36 -15.92 20.54 7.38
C GLY A 36 -14.62 20.40 8.17
N LEU A 37 -13.83 21.47 8.29
CA LEU A 37 -12.51 21.49 8.92
C LEU A 37 -12.60 21.87 10.41
N LYS A 38 -11.69 21.32 11.23
CA LYS A 38 -11.46 21.81 12.59
C LYS A 38 -10.68 23.14 12.54
N ARG A 39 -10.85 23.98 13.57
CA ARG A 39 -10.25 25.33 13.65
C ARG A 39 -8.76 25.35 13.31
N ARG A 40 -7.98 24.43 13.88
CA ARG A 40 -6.53 24.33 13.61
C ARG A 40 -6.23 24.07 12.13
N GLN A 41 -6.90 23.09 11.53
CA GLN A 41 -6.70 22.72 10.13
C GLN A 41 -7.12 23.85 9.19
N PHE A 42 -8.21 24.56 9.50
CA PHE A 42 -8.65 25.73 8.75
C PHE A 42 -7.55 26.80 8.69
N PHE A 43 -6.93 27.16 9.82
CA PHE A 43 -5.85 28.15 9.82
C PHE A 43 -4.58 27.67 9.12
N GLU A 44 -4.23 26.38 9.23
CA GLU A 44 -3.13 25.79 8.48
C GLU A 44 -3.38 25.87 6.96
N TRP A 45 -4.61 25.61 6.51
CA TRP A 45 -4.99 25.70 5.10
C TRP A 45 -5.02 27.15 4.61
N LEU A 46 -5.57 28.05 5.41
CA LEU A 46 -5.59 29.48 5.11
C LEU A 46 -4.17 30.04 4.97
N LYS A 47 -3.26 29.63 5.85
CA LYS A 47 -1.84 30.01 5.77
C LYS A 47 -1.22 29.53 4.46
N LYS A 48 -1.37 28.23 4.12
CA LYS A 48 -0.87 27.66 2.87
C LYS A 48 -1.44 28.35 1.63
N TYR A 49 -2.74 28.64 1.64
CA TYR A 49 -3.42 29.33 0.54
C TYR A 49 -2.95 30.78 0.37
N ARG A 50 -2.61 31.48 1.46
CA ARG A 50 -2.04 32.83 1.42
C ARG A 50 -0.60 32.85 0.94
N GLU A 51 0.19 31.85 1.33
CA GLU A 51 1.60 31.74 0.92
C GLU A 51 1.73 31.42 -0.57
N ASN A 52 0.96 30.46 -1.09
CA ASN A 52 0.99 30.07 -2.51
C ASN A 52 -0.42 29.73 -3.03
N ARG A 53 -1.11 30.73 -3.61
CA ARG A 53 -2.46 30.52 -4.20
C ARG A 53 -2.47 29.56 -5.39
N LYS A 54 -1.40 29.53 -6.20
CA LYS A 54 -1.32 28.72 -7.44
C LYS A 54 -0.97 27.25 -7.18
N ASP A 55 -0.19 26.97 -6.12
CA ASP A 55 0.26 25.61 -5.76
C ASP A 55 -0.59 24.98 -4.64
N PHE A 56 -1.74 25.58 -4.31
CA PHE A 56 -2.63 25.04 -3.30
C PHE A 56 -3.36 23.82 -3.84
N THR A 57 -2.90 22.64 -3.42
CA THR A 57 -3.42 21.34 -3.82
C THR A 57 -3.98 20.61 -2.58
N ILE A 58 -5.15 20.01 -2.74
CA ILE A 58 -5.87 19.23 -1.71
C ILE A 58 -5.73 17.74 -1.97
N GLU A 59 -5.33 17.38 -3.19
CA GLU A 59 -5.02 16.00 -3.53
C GLU A 59 -4.04 15.40 -2.53
N TYR A 60 -4.53 14.36 -1.86
CA TYR A 60 -3.73 13.56 -0.96
C TYR A 60 -2.83 12.62 -1.79
N SER A 61 -1.66 13.09 -2.18
CA SER A 61 -0.65 12.25 -2.83
C SER A 61 0.25 11.59 -1.79
N ARG A 62 0.09 10.28 -1.59
CA ARG A 62 1.07 9.49 -0.82
C ARG A 62 2.34 9.35 -1.65
N LYS A 63 3.36 10.17 -1.39
CA LYS A 63 4.67 10.12 -2.08
C LYS A 63 5.39 8.78 -1.92
N TRP A 64 5.14 8.05 -0.83
CA TRP A 64 5.84 6.81 -0.52
C TRP A 64 4.88 5.68 -0.15
N SER A 65 5.00 4.55 -0.85
CA SER A 65 4.31 3.32 -0.46
C SER A 65 5.16 2.58 0.57
N ASN A 66 4.93 2.86 1.87
CA ASN A 66 5.55 2.14 3.00
C ASN A 66 5.29 0.61 2.98
N ARG A 67 4.44 0.11 2.09
CA ARG A 67 4.10 -1.32 1.95
C ARG A 67 4.95 -2.06 0.90
N LYS A 68 5.90 -1.39 0.26
CA LYS A 68 6.79 -2.04 -0.71
C LYS A 68 7.98 -2.63 0.02
N ILE A 69 8.15 -3.93 -0.14
CA ILE A 69 9.33 -4.66 0.28
C ILE A 69 10.43 -4.33 -0.71
N ASP A 70 11.68 -4.33 -0.24
CA ASP A 70 12.82 -4.13 -1.12
C ASP A 70 12.84 -5.18 -2.26
N LYS A 71 13.25 -4.76 -3.45
CA LYS A 71 13.27 -5.63 -4.63
C LYS A 71 14.17 -6.84 -4.43
N GLY A 72 15.29 -6.68 -3.72
CA GLY A 72 16.21 -7.78 -3.44
C GLY A 72 15.59 -8.84 -2.52
N ILE A 73 14.81 -8.42 -1.52
CA ILE A 73 14.05 -9.36 -0.68
C ILE A 73 13.01 -10.12 -1.51
N GLU A 74 12.32 -9.42 -2.43
CA GLU A 74 11.30 -10.04 -3.28
C GLU A 74 11.87 -11.07 -4.28
N GLU A 75 13.11 -10.86 -4.72
CA GLU A 75 13.85 -11.79 -5.56
C GLU A 75 14.35 -13.01 -4.77
N ASN A 76 14.91 -12.80 -3.57
CA ASN A 76 15.35 -13.90 -2.72
C ASN A 76 14.19 -14.81 -2.29
N ILE A 77 13.04 -14.23 -1.92
CA ILE A 77 11.82 -15.00 -1.63
C ILE A 77 11.43 -15.85 -2.85
N LYS A 78 11.51 -15.29 -4.07
CA LYS A 78 11.18 -16.00 -5.31
C LYS A 78 12.15 -17.16 -5.57
N ASN A 79 13.44 -16.95 -5.34
CA ASN A 79 14.47 -17.96 -5.60
C ASN A 79 14.32 -19.14 -4.64
N GLU A 80 14.14 -18.90 -3.34
CA GLU A 80 13.93 -19.99 -2.37
C GLU A 80 12.60 -20.73 -2.61
N LEU A 81 11.53 -20.02 -3.01
CA LEU A 81 10.26 -20.67 -3.42
C LEU A 81 10.41 -21.58 -4.66
N LYS A 82 11.29 -21.24 -5.60
CA LYS A 82 11.57 -22.08 -6.77
C LYS A 82 12.37 -23.33 -6.40
N ILE A 83 13.35 -23.19 -5.51
CA ILE A 83 14.12 -24.34 -5.01
C ILE A 83 13.18 -25.31 -4.32
N GLU A 84 12.33 -24.81 -3.42
CA GLU A 84 11.31 -25.64 -2.75
C GLU A 84 10.36 -26.29 -3.76
N LYS A 85 9.95 -25.58 -4.82
CA LYS A 85 9.13 -26.15 -5.90
C LYS A 85 9.82 -27.31 -6.61
N ALA A 86 11.12 -27.17 -6.91
CA ALA A 86 11.87 -28.23 -7.58
C ALA A 86 11.97 -29.50 -6.73
N LEU A 87 12.10 -29.36 -5.41
CA LEU A 87 12.09 -30.49 -4.48
C LEU A 87 10.73 -31.21 -4.42
N ILE A 88 9.63 -30.47 -4.57
CA ILE A 88 8.28 -31.05 -4.59
C ILE A 88 7.96 -31.69 -5.94
N ASP A 89 8.48 -31.13 -7.04
CA ASP A 89 8.28 -31.66 -8.38
C ASP A 89 9.11 -32.96 -8.61
N ASP A 90 10.12 -33.24 -7.78
CA ASP A 90 10.95 -34.46 -7.86
C ASP A 90 10.19 -35.70 -7.30
N PRO A 91 9.86 -36.71 -8.14
CA PRO A 91 9.15 -37.91 -7.70
C PRO A 91 9.93 -38.77 -6.71
N ALA A 92 11.26 -38.63 -6.63
CA ALA A 92 12.10 -39.36 -5.68
C ALA A 92 12.01 -38.80 -4.26
N MET A 93 11.55 -37.55 -4.10
CA MET A 93 11.41 -36.88 -2.83
C MET A 93 9.99 -37.08 -2.26
N PRO A 94 9.82 -37.44 -0.98
CA PRO A 94 8.49 -37.60 -0.36
C PRO A 94 7.81 -36.27 -0.03
N ILE A 95 8.37 -35.12 -0.42
CA ILE A 95 7.90 -33.79 -0.04
C ILE A 95 6.80 -33.35 -1.01
N ARG A 96 5.60 -33.08 -0.48
CA ARG A 96 4.43 -32.69 -1.30
C ARG A 96 3.96 -31.25 -1.07
N PHE A 97 4.49 -30.57 -0.07
CA PHE A 97 4.01 -29.25 0.37
C PHE A 97 5.17 -28.28 0.53
N TYR A 98 4.91 -27.00 0.28
CA TYR A 98 5.86 -25.93 0.53
C TYR A 98 6.10 -25.75 2.03
N ASN A 99 7.36 -25.81 2.47
CA ASN A 99 7.74 -25.45 3.82
C ASN A 99 8.15 -23.96 3.92
N TYR A 100 7.18 -23.09 4.16
CA TYR A 100 7.44 -21.64 4.25
C TYR A 100 8.28 -21.25 5.48
N SER A 101 8.24 -22.02 6.56
CA SER A 101 9.11 -21.80 7.72
C SER A 101 10.56 -22.08 7.38
N TYR A 102 10.83 -23.13 6.61
CA TYR A 102 12.16 -23.41 6.09
C TYR A 102 12.66 -22.28 5.19
N ILE A 103 11.83 -21.79 4.28
CA ILE A 103 12.16 -20.63 3.42
C ILE A 103 12.47 -19.39 4.26
N GLN A 104 11.70 -19.13 5.32
CA GLN A 104 11.96 -18.03 6.25
C GLN A 104 13.33 -18.15 6.91
N ASP A 105 13.70 -19.35 7.35
CA ASP A 105 15.01 -19.63 7.92
C ASP A 105 16.14 -19.46 6.89
N GLN A 106 15.93 -19.88 5.64
CA GLN A 106 16.91 -19.67 4.57
C GLN A 106 17.12 -18.18 4.28
N LEU A 107 16.04 -17.40 4.25
CA LEU A 107 16.12 -15.94 4.07
C LEU A 107 16.92 -15.27 5.17
N ARG A 108 16.70 -15.69 6.42
CA ARG A 108 17.45 -15.20 7.59
C ARG A 108 18.91 -15.65 7.59
N LYS A 109 19.19 -16.91 7.26
CA LYS A 109 20.54 -17.49 7.35
C LYS A 109 21.43 -17.05 6.19
N LYS A 110 20.97 -17.18 4.95
CA LYS A 110 21.75 -16.90 3.72
C LYS A 110 21.83 -15.42 3.40
N TYR A 111 20.69 -14.73 3.45
CA TYR A 111 20.60 -13.34 2.97
C TYR A 111 20.54 -12.31 4.11
N LYS A 112 20.52 -12.75 5.37
CA LYS A 112 20.36 -11.89 6.56
C LYS A 112 19.09 -11.01 6.49
N GLN A 113 18.05 -11.53 5.83
CA GLN A 113 16.79 -10.83 5.63
C GLN A 113 15.73 -11.39 6.57
N GLU A 114 15.23 -10.52 7.46
CA GLU A 114 14.12 -10.86 8.35
C GLU A 114 12.79 -10.53 7.69
N VAL A 115 12.10 -11.56 7.21
CA VAL A 115 10.80 -11.45 6.57
C VAL A 115 9.78 -12.23 7.40
N SER A 116 8.59 -11.67 7.57
CA SER A 116 7.51 -12.39 8.25
C SER A 116 7.00 -13.56 7.39
N LEU A 117 6.60 -14.66 8.04
CA LEU A 117 6.00 -15.80 7.37
C LEU A 117 4.77 -15.40 6.52
N SER A 118 3.94 -14.52 7.06
CA SER A 118 2.77 -13.98 6.36
C SER A 118 3.14 -13.32 5.04
N THR A 119 4.26 -12.61 4.99
CA THR A 119 4.76 -11.95 3.79
C THR A 119 5.22 -12.95 2.74
N ILE A 120 5.92 -14.01 3.15
CA ILE A 120 6.36 -15.08 2.25
C ILE A 120 5.15 -15.78 1.63
N ILE A 121 4.15 -16.14 2.46
CA ILE A 121 2.91 -16.76 2.00
C ILE A 121 2.15 -15.84 1.03
N ASP A 122 2.05 -14.55 1.35
CA ASP A 122 1.36 -13.58 0.50
C ASP A 122 2.03 -13.44 -0.87
N ARG A 123 3.37 -13.48 -0.91
CA ARG A 123 4.16 -13.46 -2.15
C ARG A 123 4.07 -14.78 -2.92
N ALA A 124 4.05 -15.92 -2.23
CA ALA A 124 3.86 -17.23 -2.83
C ALA A 124 2.49 -17.32 -3.54
N LYS A 125 1.41 -16.88 -2.86
CA LYS A 125 0.06 -16.78 -3.44
C LYS A 125 0.01 -15.93 -4.69
N LYS A 126 0.60 -14.72 -4.66
CA LYS A 126 0.61 -13.82 -5.83
C LYS A 126 1.38 -14.37 -7.02
N LYS A 127 2.43 -15.15 -6.77
CA LYS A 127 3.29 -15.74 -7.83
C LYS A 127 2.88 -17.17 -8.21
N GLY A 128 1.81 -17.71 -7.63
CA GLY A 128 1.31 -19.05 -7.95
C GLY A 128 2.09 -20.21 -7.30
N PHE A 129 3.00 -19.97 -6.35
CA PHE A 129 3.70 -21.03 -5.61
C PHE A 129 2.82 -21.55 -4.47
N THR A 130 1.68 -22.15 -4.78
CA THR A 130 0.76 -22.68 -3.75
C THR A 130 0.32 -24.09 -4.09
N TYR A 131 -0.25 -24.79 -3.11
CA TYR A 131 -0.82 -26.13 -3.29
C TYR A 131 -1.85 -26.21 -4.43
N GLN A 132 -2.59 -25.14 -4.70
CA GLN A 132 -3.56 -25.08 -5.80
C GLN A 132 -2.90 -25.08 -7.20
N ASP A 133 -1.63 -24.69 -7.31
CA ASP A 133 -0.85 -24.80 -8.55
C ASP A 133 -0.46 -26.26 -8.84
N GLN A 134 -0.23 -27.04 -7.78
CA GLN A 134 0.08 -28.46 -7.89
C GLN A 134 -1.15 -29.25 -8.36
N THR A 135 -2.33 -28.99 -7.79
CA THR A 135 -3.57 -29.69 -8.17
C THR A 135 -4.02 -29.39 -9.60
N ARG A 136 -3.78 -28.17 -10.11
CA ARG A 136 -4.04 -27.83 -11.52
C ARG A 136 -3.16 -28.64 -12.47
N ARG A 137 -1.88 -28.85 -12.13
CA ARG A 137 -0.93 -29.63 -12.94
C ARG A 137 -1.32 -31.11 -13.03
N PHE A 138 -1.75 -31.72 -11.93
CA PHE A 138 -2.26 -33.09 -11.93
C PHE A 138 -3.55 -33.23 -12.76
N MET A 139 -4.36 -32.17 -12.88
CA MET A 139 -5.59 -32.16 -13.68
C MET A 139 -5.34 -32.08 -15.19
N THR A 140 -4.25 -31.44 -15.63
CA THR A 140 -3.89 -31.30 -17.07
C THR A 140 -3.12 -32.49 -17.63
N MET A 141 -2.62 -33.40 -16.79
CA MET A 141 -1.88 -34.61 -17.20
C MET A 141 -2.79 -35.86 -17.32
N ARG A 142 -4.10 -35.67 -17.56
CA ARG A 142 -5.08 -36.75 -17.66
C ARG A 142 -5.61 -36.92 -19.07
#